data_AF-A0A7J9QGV5-F1
#
_entry.id   AF-A0A7J9QGV5-F1
#
_cell.length_a   1.000
_cell.length_b   1.000
_cell.length_c   1.000
_cell.angle_alpha   90.00
_cell.angle_beta   90.00
_cell.angle_gamma   90.00
#
_symmetry.space_group_name_H-M   'P 1'
#
loop_
_entity.id
_entity.type
_entity.pdbx_description
1 polymer ?
#
loop_
_entity_poly.entity_id
_entity_poly.type
_entity_poly.pdbx_seq_one_letter_code
_entity_poly.pdbx_strand_id
1 'polypeptide(L)' 'MTQEDDLEKIEELVNKGISLQREGKHQDAILHFDEAISIDKSLGGESDPNLLLLKNNSLMKL' A
#
# COMPACT_ATOMS: atom_id res chain seq x y z
N MET A 1 -17.34 6.59 6.99
CA MET A 1 -16.29 5.59 7.22
C MET A 1 -16.93 4.42 7.91
N THR A 2 -17.69 3.68 7.11
CA THR A 2 -17.92 2.27 7.38
C THR A 2 -16.61 1.53 7.07
N GLN A 3 -16.47 0.33 7.60
CA GLN A 3 -15.31 -0.53 7.36
C GLN A 3 -15.09 -0.80 5.85
N GLU A 4 -16.16 -0.72 5.04
CA GLU A 4 -16.11 -0.87 3.58
C GLU A 4 -15.40 0.30 2.88
N ASP A 5 -15.61 1.55 3.32
CA ASP A 5 -14.95 2.74 2.75
C ASP A 5 -13.41 2.64 2.88
N ASP A 6 -12.94 2.07 3.99
CA ASP A 6 -11.52 1.96 4.29
C ASP A 6 -10.85 0.82 3.50
N LEU A 7 -11.56 -0.29 3.25
CA LEU A 7 -11.07 -1.35 2.36
C LEU A 7 -10.92 -0.86 0.92
N GLU A 8 -11.91 -0.14 0.39
CA GLU A 8 -11.84 0.42 -0.98
C GLU A 8 -10.65 1.39 -1.11
N LYS A 9 -10.42 2.21 -0.08
CA LYS A 9 -9.28 3.13 -0.03
C LYS A 9 -7.93 2.41 0.00
N ILE A 10 -7.82 1.31 0.74
CA ILE A 10 -6.61 0.46 0.73
C ILE A 10 -6.36 -0.07 -0.68
N GLU A 11 -7.40 -0.61 -1.35
CA GLU A 11 -7.27 -1.14 -2.72
C GLU A 11 -6.82 -0.05 -3.71
N GLU A 12 -7.37 1.16 -3.63
CA GLU A 12 -6.97 2.29 -4.48
C GLU A 12 -5.48 2.62 -4.31
N LEU A 13 -5.03 2.74 -3.05
CA LEU A 13 -3.63 3.03 -2.72
C LEU A 13 -2.68 1.94 -3.21
N VAL A 14 -3.07 0.67 -3.07
CA VAL A 14 -2.30 -0.48 -3.57
C VAL A 14 -2.18 -0.45 -5.08
N ASN A 15 -3.30 -0.27 -5.79
CA ASN A 15 -3.31 -0.22 -7.25
C ASN A 15 -2.44 0.92 -7.79
N LYS A 16 -2.51 2.08 -7.14
CA LYS A 16 -1.67 3.24 -7.48
C LYS A 16 -0.19 2.97 -7.21
N GLY A 17 0.15 2.35 -6.08
CA GLY A 17 1.52 1.93 -5.76
C GLY A 17 2.10 0.95 -6.79
N ILE A 18 1.31 -0.03 -7.23
CA ILE A 18 1.71 -0.98 -8.28
C ILE A 18 1.93 -0.27 -9.63
N SER A 19 1.08 0.70 -10.00
CA SER A 19 1.28 1.50 -11.22
C SER A 19 2.61 2.26 -11.17
N LEU A 20 2.89 2.92 -10.05
CA LEU A 20 4.14 3.66 -9.85
C LEU A 20 5.38 2.75 -9.86
N GLN A 21 5.27 1.53 -9.31
CA GLN A 21 6.33 0.52 -9.43
C GLN A 21 6.64 0.19 -10.90
N ARG A 22 5.60 0.01 -11.73
CA ARG A 22 5.76 -0.29 -13.16
C ARG A 22 6.36 0.89 -13.94
N GLU A 23 6.13 2.11 -13.47
CA GLU A 23 6.74 3.34 -14.01
C GLU A 23 8.18 3.58 -13.48
N GLY A 24 8.69 2.76 -12.55
CA GLY A 24 10.00 2.94 -11.92
C GLY A 24 10.03 3.99 -10.81
N LYS A 25 8.87 4.55 -10.43
CA LYS A 25 8.73 5.54 -9.36
C LYS A 25 8.61 4.84 -8.00
N HIS A 26 9.69 4.17 -7.60
CA HIS A 26 9.70 3.32 -6.41
C HIS A 26 9.51 4.11 -5.11
N GLN A 27 10.02 5.35 -5.01
CA GLN A 27 9.79 6.23 -3.85
C GLN A 27 8.31 6.58 -3.67
N ASP A 28 7.64 7.00 -4.75
CA ASP A 28 6.21 7.36 -4.70
C ASP A 28 5.34 6.13 -4.38
N ALA A 29 5.70 4.96 -4.92
CA ALA A 29 5.02 3.71 -4.62
C ALA A 29 5.08 3.36 -3.12
N ILE A 30 6.23 3.58 -2.47
CA ILE A 30 6.40 3.32 -1.03
C ILE A 30 5.45 4.19 -0.21
N LEU A 31 5.28 5.47 -0.56
CA LEU A 31 4.38 6.37 0.16
C LEU A 31 2.93 5.86 0.13
N HIS A 32 2.46 5.37 -1.01
CA HIS A 32 1.10 4.81 -1.11
C HIS A 32 0.94 3.48 -0.37
N PHE A 33 1.96 2.62 -0.39
CA PHE A 33 1.93 1.39 0.42
C PHE A 33 1.95 1.70 1.92
N ASP A 34 2.69 2.73 2.36
CA ASP A 34 2.71 3.15 3.77
C ASP A 34 1.36 3.70 4.24
N GLU A 35 0.66 4.46 3.40
CA GLU A 35 -0.70 4.91 3.68
C GLU A 35 -1.67 3.73 3.76
N ALA A 36 -1.60 2.78 2.82
CA ALA A 36 -2.45 1.58 2.83
C ALA A 36 -2.22 0.73 4.09
N ILE A 37 -0.96 0.51 4.46
CA ILE A 37 -0.54 -0.18 5.69
C ILE A 37 -1.10 0.53 6.94
N SER A 38 -1.10 1.87 6.96
CA SER A 38 -1.60 2.63 8.10
C SER A 38 -3.11 2.48 8.28
N ILE A 39 -3.87 2.44 7.18
CA ILE A 39 -5.33 2.26 7.21
C ILE A 39 -5.65 0.81 7.62
N ASP A 40 -4.97 -0.17 7.03
CA ASP A 40 -5.14 -1.59 7.32
C ASP A 40 -4.90 -1.91 8.81
N LYS A 41 -3.82 -1.35 9.39
CA LYS A 41 -3.57 -1.45 10.84
C LYS A 41 -4.68 -0.84 11.68
N SER A 42 -5.29 0.25 11.21
CA SER A 42 -6.37 0.92 11.93
C SER A 42 -7.67 0.13 11.91
N LEU A 43 -7.85 -0.81 10.96
CA LEU A 43 -9.09 -1.57 10.79
C LEU A 43 -9.22 -2.79 11.69
N GLY A 44 -8.12 -3.36 12.22
CA GLY A 44 -8.27 -4.50 13.12
C GLY A 44 -7.04 -5.34 13.46
N GLY A 45 -5.82 -5.02 13.03
CA GLY A 45 -4.67 -5.84 13.40
C GLY A 45 -3.36 -5.62 12.64
N GLU A 46 -2.56 -6.70 12.55
CA GLU A 46 -1.32 -6.72 11.76
C GLU A 46 -1.58 -6.42 10.29
N SER A 47 -0.62 -5.74 9.66
CA SER A 47 -0.71 -5.39 8.25
C SER A 47 -0.71 -6.63 7.36
N ASP A 48 -1.49 -6.57 6.28
CA ASP A 48 -1.47 -7.59 5.23
C ASP A 48 -0.02 -7.85 4.76
N PRO A 49 0.48 -9.10 4.86
CA PRO A 49 1.81 -9.47 4.37
C PRO A 49 2.05 -9.09 2.90
N ASN A 50 1.01 -9.04 2.08
CA ASN A 50 1.11 -8.60 0.68
C ASN A 50 1.46 -7.11 0.58
N LEU A 51 0.91 -6.25 1.43
CA LEU A 51 1.26 -4.82 1.48
C LEU A 51 2.74 -4.64 1.83
N LEU A 52 3.22 -5.41 2.80
CA LEU A 52 4.63 -5.39 3.20
C LEU A 52 5.55 -5.88 2.07
N LEU A 53 5.15 -6.94 1.36
CA LEU A 53 5.90 -7.47 0.22
C LEU A 53 5.97 -6.45 -0.92
N LEU A 54 4.85 -5.80 -1.25
CA LEU A 54 4.78 -4.76 -2.29
C LEU A 54 5.72 -3.59 -1.96
N LYS A 55 5.70 -3.11 -0.71
CA LYS A 55 6.62 -2.08 -0.24
C LYS A 55 8.08 -2.54 -0.34
N ASN A 56 8.40 -3.75 0.12
CA ASN A 56 9.76 -4.28 0.08
C ASN A 56 10.29 -4.42 -1.35
N ASN A 57 9.43 -4.80 -2.30
CA ASN A 57 9.79 -4.85 -3.72
C ASN A 57 10.19 -3.46 -4.25
N SER A 58 9.48 -2.40 -3.85
CA SER A 58 9.89 -1.02 -4.19
C SER A 58 11.22 -0.66 -3.53
N LEU A 59 11.39 -1.00 -2.24
CA LEU A 59 12.59 -0.67 -1.47
C LEU A 59 13.85 -1.34 -2.04
N MET A 60 13.76 -2.59 -2.52
CA MET A 60 14.89 -3.29 -3.16
C MET A 60 15.31 -2.67 -4.51
N LYS A 61 14.49 -1.79 -5.09
CA LYS A 61 14.74 -1.16 -6.40
C LYS A 61 15.23 0.29 -6.29
N LEU A 62 15.39 0.80 -5.07
CA LEU A 62 16.07 2.06 -4.76
C LEU A 62 17.57 1.84 -4.66
#